data_AF-V4HQ62-F1
#
_entry.id   AF-V4HQ62-F1
#
_cell.length_a   1.000
_cell.length_b   1.000
_cell.length_c   1.000
_cell.angle_alpha   90.00
_cell.angle_beta   90.00
_cell.angle_gamma   90.00
#
_symmetry.space_group_name_H-M   'P 1'
#
loop_
_entity.id
_entity.type
_entity.pdbx_description
1 polymer ?
#
loop_
_entity_poly.entity_id
_entity_poly.type
_entity_poly.pdbx_seq_one_letter_code
_entity_poly.pdbx_strand_id
1 'polypeptide(L)'
;MSPKRYLRALLRPREAFDGWTPRLRVALALVVVLCALSAVSVGRAGDAVVGEVGGSVTVDNPERPPDWVCEGGTDSDVWDCDAPETVERSFRPAASAAVGDVTSKAALVPLAWVLLVGGLLALVSGRASGSDGDAADAFGDGVRVAALAAVPGVLRYLARPVAVERSLTGWSHPASLDGVRAAAVDALFPDGALWAAVVVVSALWTAAVVLGGARASLDVRRTPAALVAAASFAAVAGSVALPNGGWLGAPGGAGLVLVLVGVVGLAGAHTYISVSKAFELVGFGGSEQVTPKPWYVWLHRLTGLAVVAVGFVLLDGVALV
;
A
#
# COMPACT_ATOMS: atom_id res chain seq x y z
N MET A 1 25.06 13.48 -10.57
CA MET A 1 24.47 13.69 -9.22
C MET A 1 25.40 13.04 -8.21
N SER A 2 25.76 13.69 -7.09
CA SER A 2 26.72 13.12 -6.13
C SER A 2 26.03 12.12 -5.19
N PRO A 3 26.37 10.82 -5.22
CA PRO A 3 25.80 9.79 -4.35
C PRO A 3 25.90 10.13 -2.86
N LYS A 4 26.93 10.92 -2.50
CA LYS A 4 27.20 11.38 -1.13
C LYS A 4 26.01 12.15 -0.52
N ARG A 5 25.22 12.87 -1.32
CA ARG A 5 24.07 13.64 -0.81
C ARG A 5 22.91 12.74 -0.38
N TYR A 6 22.61 11.70 -1.15
CA TYR A 6 21.57 10.72 -0.83
C TYR A 6 21.92 9.92 0.43
N LEU A 7 23.16 9.44 0.52
CA LEU A 7 23.64 8.74 1.73
C LEU A 7 23.59 9.66 2.96
N ARG A 8 23.98 10.93 2.82
CA ARG A 8 23.87 11.90 3.91
C ARG A 8 22.41 12.13 4.31
N ALA A 9 21.47 12.15 3.37
CA ALA A 9 20.04 12.28 3.69
C ALA A 9 19.49 11.07 4.46
N LEU A 10 20.05 9.89 4.27
CA LEU A 10 19.67 8.71 5.04
C LEU A 10 20.32 8.69 6.43
N LEU A 11 21.58 9.07 6.55
CA LEU A 11 22.35 8.93 7.80
C LEU A 11 22.29 10.17 8.71
N ARG A 12 22.15 11.35 8.10
CA ARG A 12 22.10 12.66 8.76
C ARG A 12 21.02 13.53 8.10
N PRO A 13 19.74 13.11 8.17
CA PRO A 13 18.66 13.71 7.39
C PRO A 13 18.54 15.22 7.59
N ARG A 14 18.64 15.70 8.83
CA ARG A 14 18.52 17.13 9.14
C ARG A 14 19.58 17.99 8.44
N GLU A 15 20.83 17.54 8.41
CA GLU A 15 21.94 18.27 7.75
C GLU A 15 21.84 18.21 6.23
N ALA A 16 21.32 17.10 5.69
CA ALA A 16 21.24 16.91 4.25
C ALA A 16 20.08 17.65 3.60
N PHE A 17 18.94 17.73 4.31
CA PHE A 17 17.74 18.40 3.81
C PHE A 17 17.80 19.92 3.95
N ASP A 18 18.75 20.44 4.72
CA ASP A 18 19.02 21.87 4.83
C ASP A 18 19.59 22.40 3.51
N GLY A 19 18.75 23.16 2.79
CA GLY A 19 19.09 23.70 1.47
C GLY A 19 19.10 22.69 0.32
N TRP A 20 18.62 21.46 0.51
CA TRP A 20 18.56 20.46 -0.56
C TRP A 20 17.40 19.47 -0.42
N THR A 21 16.68 19.23 -1.52
CA THR A 21 15.77 18.09 -1.68
C THR A 21 16.01 17.43 -3.03
N PRO A 22 15.72 16.11 -3.17
CA PRO A 22 15.82 15.47 -4.48
C PRO A 22 14.81 16.09 -5.44
N ARG A 23 15.19 16.21 -6.72
CA ARG A 23 14.24 16.61 -7.77
C ARG A 23 13.08 15.62 -7.82
N LEU A 24 11.86 16.11 -8.07
CA LEU A 24 10.66 15.27 -8.09
C LEU A 24 10.80 14.05 -9.01
N ARG A 25 11.37 14.20 -10.22
CA ARG A 25 11.60 13.07 -11.14
C ARG A 25 12.48 11.96 -10.54
N VAL A 26 13.47 12.33 -9.71
CA VAL A 26 14.34 11.37 -9.03
C VAL A 26 13.60 10.70 -7.88
N ALA A 27 12.79 11.45 -7.12
CA ALA A 27 11.93 10.87 -6.09
C ALA A 27 10.93 9.86 -6.70
N LEU A 28 10.30 10.20 -7.83
CA LEU A 28 9.39 9.28 -8.54
C LEU A 28 10.11 8.03 -9.05
N ALA A 29 11.29 8.19 -9.66
CA ALA A 29 12.09 7.04 -10.10
C ALA A 29 12.47 6.12 -8.93
N LEU A 30 12.81 6.70 -7.78
CA LEU A 30 13.09 5.95 -6.56
C LEU A 30 11.87 5.16 -6.07
N VAL A 31 10.67 5.77 -6.07
CA VAL A 31 9.43 5.08 -5.71
C VAL A 31 9.15 3.92 -6.64
N VAL A 32 9.31 4.10 -7.96
CA VAL A 32 9.13 3.01 -8.94
C VAL A 32 10.09 1.85 -8.67
N VAL A 33 11.35 2.13 -8.32
CA VAL A 33 12.32 1.10 -7.95
C VAL A 33 11.89 0.38 -6.66
N LEU A 34 11.41 1.10 -5.64
CA LEU A 34 10.93 0.50 -4.39
C LEU A 34 9.69 -0.38 -4.62
N CYS A 35 8.76 0.06 -5.47
CA CYS A 35 7.61 -0.72 -5.92
C CYS A 35 8.04 -2.04 -6.58
N ALA A 36 8.99 -1.98 -7.51
CA ALA A 36 9.52 -3.18 -8.17
C ALA A 36 10.25 -4.11 -7.20
N LEU A 37 11.07 -3.57 -6.29
CA LEU A 37 11.78 -4.36 -5.28
C LEU A 37 10.81 -5.05 -4.31
N SER A 38 9.76 -4.36 -3.88
CA SER A 38 8.70 -4.91 -3.03
C SER A 38 7.97 -6.06 -3.73
N ALA A 39 7.58 -5.88 -5.00
CA ALA A 39 6.95 -6.92 -5.80
C ALA A 39 7.87 -8.14 -5.99
N VAL A 40 9.14 -7.93 -6.34
CA VAL A 40 10.13 -9.02 -6.50
C VAL A 40 10.37 -9.75 -5.18
N SER A 41 10.41 -9.03 -4.07
CA SER A 41 10.56 -9.60 -2.72
C SER A 41 9.42 -10.55 -2.37
N VAL A 42 8.17 -10.10 -2.55
CA VAL A 42 6.98 -10.91 -2.27
C VAL A 42 6.85 -12.05 -3.26
N GLY A 43 7.09 -11.82 -4.55
CA GLY A 43 7.05 -12.87 -5.57
C GLY A 43 8.06 -13.99 -5.29
N ARG A 44 9.31 -13.65 -4.95
CA ARG A 44 10.35 -14.62 -4.57
C ARG A 44 9.97 -15.42 -3.33
N ALA A 45 9.44 -14.75 -2.30
CA ALA A 45 8.94 -15.43 -1.10
C ALA A 45 7.76 -16.36 -1.45
N GLY A 46 6.88 -15.91 -2.32
CA GLY A 46 5.74 -16.67 -2.81
C GLY A 46 6.11 -17.90 -3.62
N ASP A 47 7.14 -17.82 -4.47
CA ASP A 47 7.65 -18.98 -5.21
C ASP A 47 8.09 -20.09 -4.25
N ALA A 48 8.74 -19.73 -3.13
CA ALA A 48 9.12 -20.68 -2.10
C ALA A 48 7.89 -21.32 -1.43
N VAL A 49 6.90 -20.51 -1.05
CA VAL A 49 5.64 -21.00 -0.45
C VAL A 49 4.90 -21.94 -1.40
N VAL A 50 4.72 -21.56 -2.66
CA VAL A 50 4.02 -22.35 -3.68
C VAL A 50 4.77 -23.65 -4.00
N GLY A 51 6.09 -23.64 -3.88
CA GLY A 51 6.94 -24.83 -4.01
C GLY A 51 6.63 -25.90 -2.96
N GLU A 52 6.33 -25.50 -1.73
CA GLU A 52 5.98 -26.40 -0.62
C GLU A 52 4.52 -26.90 -0.65
N VAL A 53 3.66 -26.28 -1.47
CA VAL A 53 2.26 -26.71 -1.60
C VAL A 53 2.17 -27.95 -2.50
N GLY A 54 1.71 -29.06 -1.90
CA GLY A 54 1.46 -30.34 -2.55
C GLY A 54 0.04 -30.85 -2.32
N GLY A 55 -0.38 -31.82 -3.14
CA GLY A 55 -1.68 -32.48 -3.04
C GLY A 55 -2.80 -31.88 -3.91
N SER A 56 -3.94 -32.55 -3.86
CA SER A 56 -5.17 -32.19 -4.57
C SER A 56 -6.39 -32.46 -3.68
N VAL A 57 -7.52 -31.85 -4.07
CA VAL A 57 -8.83 -32.17 -3.50
C VAL A 57 -9.79 -32.48 -4.64
N THR A 58 -10.64 -33.47 -4.42
CA THR A 58 -11.76 -33.80 -5.30
C THR A 58 -12.88 -32.80 -5.06
N VAL A 59 -13.30 -32.10 -6.11
CA VAL A 59 -14.42 -31.16 -6.08
C VAL A 59 -15.40 -31.49 -7.19
N ASP A 60 -16.65 -31.07 -7.03
CA ASP A 60 -17.65 -31.19 -8.09
C ASP A 60 -17.18 -30.45 -9.34
N ASN A 61 -17.42 -31.06 -10.50
CA ASN A 61 -17.00 -30.50 -11.77
C ASN A 61 -17.93 -29.35 -12.19
N PRO A 62 -17.47 -28.08 -12.19
CA PRO A 62 -18.32 -26.95 -12.57
C PRO A 62 -18.69 -26.95 -14.06
N GLU A 63 -17.93 -27.70 -14.89
CA GLU A 63 -18.20 -27.83 -16.32
C GLU A 63 -19.28 -28.88 -16.63
N ARG A 64 -19.60 -29.76 -15.66
CA ARG A 64 -20.67 -30.74 -15.82
C ARG A 64 -22.02 -30.06 -15.48
N PRO A 65 -23.00 -30.07 -16.39
CA PRO A 65 -24.34 -29.58 -16.09
C PRO A 65 -24.96 -30.36 -14.91
N PRO A 66 -25.86 -29.74 -14.14
CA PRO A 66 -26.57 -30.45 -13.07
C PRO A 66 -27.43 -31.59 -13.64
N ASP A 67 -27.61 -32.68 -12.88
CA ASP A 67 -28.21 -33.93 -13.38
C ASP A 67 -29.57 -33.76 -14.07
N TRP A 68 -30.41 -32.82 -13.59
CA TRP A 68 -31.72 -32.53 -14.19
C TRP A 68 -31.64 -32.01 -15.64
N VAL A 69 -30.51 -31.42 -16.05
CA VAL A 69 -30.26 -31.00 -17.44
C VAL A 69 -29.90 -32.21 -18.31
N CYS A 70 -29.13 -33.16 -17.76
CA CYS A 70 -28.64 -34.33 -18.49
C CYS A 70 -29.65 -35.49 -18.56
N GLU A 71 -30.60 -35.58 -17.62
CA GLU A 71 -31.66 -36.60 -17.61
C GLU A 71 -32.80 -36.33 -18.62
N GLY A 72 -32.90 -35.11 -19.17
CA GLY A 72 -34.04 -34.63 -19.97
C GLY A 72 -34.09 -35.10 -21.43
N GLY A 73 -33.06 -35.78 -21.95
CA GLY A 73 -33.07 -36.45 -23.27
C GLY A 73 -33.18 -35.56 -24.52
N THR A 74 -33.28 -34.23 -24.38
CA THR A 74 -33.29 -33.29 -25.50
C THR A 74 -31.98 -32.49 -25.53
N ASP A 75 -31.16 -32.76 -26.56
CA ASP A 75 -29.93 -32.05 -26.93
C ASP A 75 -28.69 -32.27 -26.03
N SER A 76 -28.27 -33.53 -25.91
CA SER A 76 -26.97 -33.94 -25.36
C SER A 76 -25.75 -33.40 -26.13
N ASP A 77 -25.94 -32.91 -27.36
CA ASP A 77 -24.83 -32.41 -28.20
C ASP A 77 -24.40 -30.98 -27.84
N VAL A 78 -25.22 -30.25 -27.06
CA VAL A 78 -24.93 -28.86 -26.65
C VAL A 78 -24.19 -28.79 -25.32
N TRP A 79 -24.31 -29.83 -24.48
CA TRP A 79 -23.79 -29.85 -23.12
C TRP A 79 -22.98 -31.13 -22.86
N ASP A 80 -21.80 -31.01 -22.24
CA ASP A 80 -20.91 -32.15 -21.95
C ASP A 80 -21.40 -32.94 -20.73
N CYS A 81 -22.47 -33.71 -20.91
CA CYS A 81 -23.07 -34.56 -19.88
C CYS A 81 -22.23 -35.81 -19.56
N ASP A 82 -21.26 -36.14 -20.42
CA ASP A 82 -20.31 -37.25 -20.23
C ASP A 82 -19.09 -36.83 -19.38
N ALA A 83 -18.95 -35.53 -19.07
CA ALA A 83 -17.94 -35.04 -18.16
C ALA A 83 -18.06 -35.71 -16.78
N PRO A 84 -16.94 -36.00 -16.09
CA PRO A 84 -16.97 -36.65 -14.78
C PRO A 84 -17.66 -35.76 -13.73
N GLU A 85 -18.36 -36.38 -12.79
CA GLU A 85 -19.08 -35.68 -11.71
C GLU A 85 -18.14 -34.84 -10.83
N THR A 86 -16.93 -35.36 -10.60
CA THR A 86 -15.92 -34.71 -9.80
C THR A 86 -14.59 -34.63 -10.55
N VAL A 87 -13.82 -33.59 -10.26
CA VAL A 87 -12.48 -33.35 -10.80
C VAL A 87 -11.50 -33.10 -9.66
N GLU A 88 -10.29 -33.62 -9.83
CA GLU A 88 -9.20 -33.28 -8.91
C GLU A 88 -8.66 -31.88 -9.21
N ARG A 89 -8.72 -31.00 -8.21
CA ARG A 89 -8.10 -29.68 -8.27
C ARG A 89 -6.84 -29.67 -7.42
N SER A 90 -5.71 -29.37 -8.05
CA SER A 90 -4.44 -29.21 -7.36
C SER A 90 -4.47 -27.95 -6.49
N PHE A 91 -3.80 -28.02 -5.34
CA PHE A 91 -3.71 -26.88 -4.42
C PHE A 91 -2.75 -25.78 -4.90
N ARG A 92 -1.76 -26.14 -5.71
CA ARG A 92 -0.71 -25.23 -6.19
C ARG A 92 -1.22 -24.02 -6.98
N PRO A 93 -2.12 -24.15 -7.97
CA PRO A 93 -2.69 -22.99 -8.67
C PRO A 93 -3.48 -22.06 -7.74
N ALA A 94 -4.19 -22.62 -6.75
CA ALA A 94 -4.92 -21.82 -5.77
C ALA A 94 -3.97 -20.98 -4.89
N ALA A 95 -2.88 -21.59 -4.39
CA ALA A 95 -1.83 -20.88 -3.66
C ALA A 95 -1.16 -19.81 -4.53
N SER A 96 -0.80 -20.16 -5.77
CA SER A 96 -0.13 -19.25 -6.72
C SER A 96 -0.99 -18.04 -7.06
N ALA A 97 -2.30 -18.22 -7.25
CA ALA A 97 -3.23 -17.11 -7.47
C ALA A 97 -3.27 -16.15 -6.27
N ALA A 98 -3.39 -16.70 -5.04
CA ALA A 98 -3.42 -15.90 -3.82
C ALA A 98 -2.11 -15.12 -3.61
N VAL A 99 -0.96 -15.75 -3.85
CA VAL A 99 0.36 -15.10 -3.84
C VAL A 99 0.44 -13.99 -4.90
N GLY A 100 -0.10 -14.24 -6.10
CA GLY A 100 -0.15 -13.27 -7.19
C GLY A 100 -0.91 -12.00 -6.80
N ASP A 101 -2.05 -12.14 -6.11
CA ASP A 101 -2.83 -11.02 -5.61
C ASP A 101 -2.02 -10.18 -4.61
N VAL A 102 -1.35 -10.82 -3.64
CA VAL A 102 -0.49 -10.12 -2.67
C VAL A 102 0.70 -9.44 -3.36
N THR A 103 1.29 -10.08 -4.36
CA THR A 103 2.41 -9.53 -5.14
C THR A 103 1.98 -8.26 -5.88
N SER A 104 0.78 -8.24 -6.45
CA SER A 104 0.23 -7.06 -7.13
C SER A 104 0.03 -5.88 -6.17
N LYS A 105 -0.49 -6.15 -4.96
CA LYS A 105 -0.62 -5.16 -3.89
C LYS A 105 0.75 -4.67 -3.40
N ALA A 106 1.70 -5.57 -3.21
CA ALA A 106 3.07 -5.26 -2.79
C ALA A 106 3.78 -4.30 -3.74
N ALA A 107 3.47 -4.36 -5.04
CA ALA A 107 3.97 -3.41 -6.03
C ALA A 107 3.44 -1.98 -5.81
N LEU A 108 2.23 -1.82 -5.25
CA LEU A 108 1.56 -0.52 -5.10
C LEU A 108 1.76 0.11 -3.72
N VAL A 109 1.98 -0.70 -2.68
CA VAL A 109 2.08 -0.23 -1.29
C VAL A 109 3.17 0.83 -1.06
N PRO A 110 4.40 0.72 -1.60
CA PRO A 110 5.40 1.77 -1.41
C PRO A 110 4.95 3.13 -1.96
N LEU A 111 4.26 3.15 -3.10
CA LEU A 111 3.67 4.37 -3.67
C LEU A 111 2.59 4.93 -2.73
N ALA A 112 1.64 4.10 -2.31
CA ALA A 112 0.56 4.52 -1.41
C ALA A 112 1.09 5.09 -0.08
N TRP A 113 2.12 4.46 0.49
CA TRP A 113 2.77 4.95 1.71
C TRP A 113 3.46 6.31 1.50
N VAL A 114 4.19 6.48 0.39
CA VAL A 114 4.85 7.76 0.08
C VAL A 114 3.84 8.88 -0.11
N LEU A 115 2.70 8.60 -0.77
CA LEU A 115 1.62 9.57 -0.95
C LEU A 115 0.95 9.91 0.39
N LEU A 116 0.73 8.91 1.26
CA LEU A 116 0.17 9.10 2.59
C LEU A 116 1.08 9.99 3.47
N VAL A 117 2.37 9.65 3.56
CA VAL A 117 3.33 10.42 4.37
C VAL A 117 3.58 11.80 3.74
N GLY A 118 3.64 11.91 2.42
CA GLY A 118 3.71 13.19 1.72
C GLY A 118 2.51 14.10 2.01
N GLY A 119 1.30 13.54 2.03
CA GLY A 119 0.08 14.25 2.41
C GLY A 119 0.07 14.70 3.87
N LEU A 120 0.49 13.83 4.79
CA LEU A 120 0.68 14.18 6.21
C LEU A 120 1.65 15.36 6.38
N LEU A 121 2.81 15.28 5.72
CA LEU A 121 3.83 16.33 5.73
C LEU A 121 3.30 17.66 5.17
N ALA A 122 2.54 17.62 4.07
CA ALA A 122 1.91 18.79 3.49
C ALA A 122 0.94 19.45 4.47
N LEU A 123 0.08 18.67 5.13
CA LEU A 123 -0.88 19.21 6.11
C LEU A 123 -0.19 19.83 7.32
N VAL A 124 0.78 19.14 7.94
CA VAL A 124 1.44 19.65 9.15
C VAL A 124 2.37 20.83 8.89
N SER A 125 2.81 21.04 7.65
CA SER A 125 3.57 22.23 7.26
C SER A 125 2.76 23.52 7.37
N GLY A 126 1.43 23.44 7.36
CA GLY A 126 0.54 24.59 7.32
C GLY A 126 0.52 25.32 5.98
N ARG A 127 1.41 24.99 5.04
CA ARG A 127 1.47 25.60 3.69
C ARG A 127 0.28 25.17 2.82
N ALA A 128 -0.27 24.00 3.11
CA ALA A 128 -1.49 23.48 2.49
C ALA A 128 -2.78 24.11 3.07
N SER A 129 -2.77 25.34 3.60
CA SER A 129 -4.00 26.09 3.92
C SER A 129 -4.32 27.18 2.90
N GLY A 130 -3.38 27.49 2.00
CA GLY A 130 -3.52 28.49 0.95
C GLY A 130 -4.21 27.95 -0.30
N SER A 131 -3.76 28.41 -1.46
CA SER A 131 -4.26 28.00 -2.77
C SER A 131 -4.01 26.50 -3.05
N ASP A 132 -4.56 25.97 -4.14
CA ASP A 132 -4.23 24.61 -4.58
C ASP A 132 -2.78 24.51 -5.07
N GLY A 133 -2.20 25.59 -5.61
CA GLY A 133 -0.78 25.64 -5.97
C GLY A 133 0.11 25.45 -4.75
N ASP A 134 -0.15 26.17 -3.67
CA ASP A 134 0.61 26.06 -2.41
C ASP A 134 0.51 24.65 -1.80
N ALA A 135 -0.68 24.05 -1.87
CA ALA A 135 -0.90 22.68 -1.40
C ALA A 135 -0.19 21.64 -2.27
N ALA A 136 -0.24 21.79 -3.59
CA ALA A 136 0.46 20.90 -4.52
C ALA A 136 1.99 20.99 -4.34
N ASP A 137 2.53 22.19 -4.13
CA ASP A 137 3.96 22.39 -3.86
C ASP A 137 4.37 21.76 -2.51
N ALA A 138 3.60 22.01 -1.44
CA ALA A 138 3.82 21.41 -0.13
C ALA A 138 3.74 19.87 -0.19
N PHE A 139 2.78 19.34 -0.94
CA PHE A 139 2.66 17.91 -1.20
C PHE A 139 3.85 17.36 -1.99
N GLY A 140 4.28 18.06 -3.04
CA GLY A 140 5.45 17.69 -3.82
C GLY A 140 6.73 17.63 -2.99
N ASP A 141 6.92 18.58 -2.07
CA ASP A 141 8.04 18.56 -1.11
C ASP A 141 7.91 17.42 -0.10
N GLY A 142 6.71 17.17 0.42
CA GLY A 142 6.41 16.03 1.27
C GLY A 142 6.74 14.69 0.60
N VAL A 143 6.32 14.51 -0.65
CA VAL A 143 6.62 13.30 -1.46
C VAL A 143 8.12 13.10 -1.67
N ARG A 144 8.89 14.18 -1.89
CA ARG A 144 10.35 14.09 -2.04
C ARG A 144 11.03 13.58 -0.76
N VAL A 145 10.58 14.04 0.41
CA VAL A 145 11.05 13.57 1.72
C VAL A 145 10.62 12.13 1.96
N ALA A 146 9.33 11.84 1.76
CA ALA A 146 8.75 10.51 1.97
C ALA A 146 9.40 9.45 1.08
N ALA A 147 9.67 9.74 -0.19
CA ALA A 147 10.37 8.82 -1.10
C ALA A 147 11.76 8.40 -0.57
N LEU A 148 12.52 9.33 0.02
CA LEU A 148 13.79 9.01 0.67
C LEU A 148 13.58 8.25 1.99
N ALA A 149 12.56 8.61 2.76
CA ALA A 149 12.22 7.91 4.00
C ALA A 149 11.74 6.47 3.78
N ALA A 150 11.29 6.12 2.57
CA ALA A 150 10.93 4.75 2.20
C ALA A 150 12.15 3.85 1.89
N VAL A 151 13.32 4.43 1.61
CA VAL A 151 14.54 3.67 1.24
C VAL A 151 14.97 2.65 2.30
N PRO A 152 14.93 2.91 3.61
CA PRO A 152 15.22 1.90 4.63
C PRO A 152 14.38 0.62 4.49
N GLY A 153 13.20 0.69 3.84
CA GLY A 153 12.37 -0.47 3.52
C GLY A 153 13.05 -1.52 2.64
N VAL A 154 14.10 -1.16 1.89
CA VAL A 154 14.92 -2.11 1.12
C VAL A 154 15.48 -3.22 2.00
N LEU A 155 15.81 -2.93 3.27
CA LEU A 155 16.26 -3.96 4.23
C LEU A 155 15.21 -5.07 4.39
N ARG A 156 13.93 -4.71 4.50
CA ARG A 156 12.83 -5.67 4.62
C ARG A 156 12.59 -6.40 3.31
N TYR A 157 12.65 -5.71 2.17
CA TYR A 157 12.48 -6.35 0.87
C TYR A 157 13.54 -7.42 0.60
N LEU A 158 14.78 -7.18 1.04
CA LEU A 158 15.85 -8.17 0.92
C LEU A 158 15.74 -9.30 1.97
N ALA A 159 15.29 -8.98 3.19
CA ALA A 159 15.19 -9.96 4.27
C ALA A 159 13.99 -10.91 4.14
N ARG A 160 12.88 -10.46 3.54
CA ARG A 160 11.61 -11.21 3.50
C ARG A 160 11.74 -12.60 2.86
N PRO A 161 12.31 -12.79 1.66
CA PRO A 161 12.43 -14.13 1.07
C PRO A 161 13.17 -15.10 1.97
N VAL A 162 14.29 -14.65 2.55
CA VAL A 162 15.12 -15.46 3.47
C VAL A 162 14.37 -15.79 4.76
N ALA A 163 13.57 -14.85 5.28
CA ALA A 163 12.77 -15.09 6.48
C ALA A 163 11.63 -16.08 6.21
N VAL A 164 10.96 -15.97 5.05
CA VAL A 164 9.90 -16.90 4.62
C VAL A 164 10.44 -18.30 4.37
N GLU A 165 11.53 -18.45 3.61
CA GLU A 165 12.17 -19.76 3.37
C GLU A 165 12.50 -20.48 4.69
N ARG A 166 12.92 -19.75 5.73
CA ARG A 166 13.19 -20.34 7.04
C ARG A 166 11.92 -20.76 7.77
N SER A 167 10.86 -19.94 7.72
CA SER A 167 9.58 -20.27 8.37
C SER A 167 8.85 -21.44 7.71
N LEU A 168 9.20 -21.78 6.46
CA LEU A 168 8.64 -22.94 5.76
C LEU A 168 9.14 -24.30 6.27
N THR A 169 10.16 -24.34 7.14
CA THR A 169 10.67 -25.61 7.69
C THR A 169 9.61 -26.28 8.57
N GLY A 170 9.04 -27.40 8.11
CA GLY A 170 7.95 -28.10 8.82
C GLY A 170 6.59 -27.40 8.69
N TRP A 171 6.46 -26.48 7.73
CA TRP A 171 5.19 -25.85 7.42
C TRP A 171 4.17 -26.86 6.88
N SER A 172 2.90 -26.65 7.22
CA SER A 172 1.79 -27.46 6.75
C SER A 172 0.60 -26.56 6.46
N HIS A 173 -0.28 -27.03 5.58
CA HIS A 173 -1.47 -26.29 5.18
C HIS A 173 -2.73 -27.17 5.30
N PRO A 174 -3.92 -26.56 5.46
CA PRO A 174 -5.17 -27.31 5.45
C PRO A 174 -5.41 -28.01 4.11
N ALA A 175 -6.15 -29.12 4.13
CA ALA A 175 -6.51 -29.89 2.93
C ALA A 175 -7.78 -29.34 2.23
N SER A 176 -7.85 -28.02 2.03
CA SER A 176 -8.94 -27.35 1.32
C SER A 176 -8.40 -26.21 0.47
N LEU A 177 -9.10 -25.87 -0.62
CA LEU A 177 -8.64 -24.79 -1.53
C LEU A 177 -8.53 -23.45 -0.81
N ASP A 178 -9.53 -23.08 -0.01
CA ASP A 178 -9.52 -21.81 0.75
C ASP A 178 -8.52 -21.83 1.90
N GLY A 179 -8.35 -22.99 2.55
CA GLY A 179 -7.34 -23.16 3.60
C GLY A 179 -5.92 -23.02 3.05
N VAL A 180 -5.63 -23.58 1.88
CA VAL A 180 -4.34 -23.41 1.20
C VAL A 180 -4.10 -21.96 0.79
N ARG A 181 -5.10 -21.27 0.25
CA ARG A 181 -4.98 -19.84 -0.10
C ARG A 181 -4.63 -19.00 1.12
N ALA A 182 -5.35 -19.18 2.22
CA ALA A 182 -5.10 -18.46 3.47
C ALA A 182 -3.71 -18.78 4.05
N ALA A 183 -3.35 -20.07 4.12
CA ALA A 183 -2.05 -20.50 4.63
C ALA A 183 -0.89 -20.00 3.76
N ALA A 184 -1.04 -20.01 2.43
CA ALA A 184 -0.01 -19.52 1.52
C ALA A 184 0.22 -18.02 1.69
N VAL A 185 -0.85 -17.24 1.90
CA VAL A 185 -0.70 -15.80 2.14
C VAL A 185 -0.10 -15.52 3.51
N ASP A 186 -0.57 -16.19 4.56
CA ASP A 186 -0.02 -16.04 5.92
C ASP A 186 1.48 -16.34 5.95
N ALA A 187 1.92 -17.39 5.24
CA ALA A 187 3.32 -17.75 5.11
C ALA A 187 4.22 -16.67 4.45
N LEU A 188 3.65 -15.69 3.72
CA LEU A 188 4.42 -14.55 3.16
C LEU A 188 4.84 -13.52 4.23
N PHE A 189 4.29 -13.62 5.43
CA PHE A 189 4.51 -12.69 6.53
C PHE A 189 5.16 -13.42 7.72
N PRO A 190 6.49 -13.59 7.67
CA PRO A 190 7.19 -14.43 8.63
C PRO A 190 7.07 -13.86 10.04
N ASP A 191 6.81 -14.73 11.01
CA ASP A 191 6.80 -14.42 12.43
C ASP A 191 8.14 -14.86 13.05
N GLY A 192 8.86 -13.91 13.66
CA GLY A 192 10.14 -14.23 14.27
C GLY A 192 10.93 -13.03 14.72
N ALA A 193 11.76 -13.23 15.74
CA ALA A 193 12.54 -12.16 16.35
C ALA A 193 13.49 -11.46 15.36
N LEU A 194 14.07 -12.22 14.41
CA LEU A 194 14.96 -11.65 13.40
C LEU A 194 14.20 -10.74 12.43
N TRP A 195 13.04 -11.18 11.93
CA TRP A 195 12.19 -10.37 11.07
C TRP A 195 11.70 -9.12 11.80
N ALA A 196 11.23 -9.27 13.04
CA ALA A 196 10.83 -8.17 13.90
C ALA A 196 11.95 -7.14 14.09
N ALA A 197 13.18 -7.59 14.32
CA ALA A 197 14.33 -6.70 14.45
C ALA A 197 14.60 -5.91 13.15
N VAL A 198 14.57 -6.57 11.98
CA VAL A 198 14.72 -5.88 10.68
C VAL A 198 13.63 -4.84 10.48
N VAL A 199 12.38 -5.19 10.81
CA VAL A 199 11.24 -4.28 10.70
C VAL A 199 11.41 -3.06 11.60
N VAL A 200 11.67 -3.26 12.89
CA VAL A 200 11.86 -2.17 13.86
C VAL A 200 13.02 -1.27 13.47
N VAL A 201 14.17 -1.82 13.06
CA VAL A 201 15.33 -1.04 12.63
C VAL A 201 14.98 -0.20 11.40
N SER A 202 14.33 -0.79 10.39
CA SER A 202 13.91 -0.05 9.20
C SER A 202 12.88 1.05 9.52
N ALA A 203 11.92 0.78 10.42
CA ALA A 203 10.90 1.73 10.85
C ALA A 203 11.50 2.92 11.62
N LEU A 204 12.44 2.67 12.54
CA LEU A 204 13.16 3.72 13.26
C LEU A 204 13.97 4.60 12.30
N TRP A 205 14.63 3.97 11.32
CA TRP A 205 15.38 4.70 10.30
C TRP A 205 14.45 5.57 9.44
N THR A 206 13.35 5.01 8.95
CA THR A 206 12.31 5.74 8.22
C THR A 206 11.80 6.94 9.02
N ALA A 207 11.43 6.74 10.29
CA ALA A 207 10.95 7.82 11.15
C ALA A 207 12.00 8.91 11.38
N ALA A 208 13.29 8.54 11.53
CA ALA A 208 14.38 9.50 11.64
C ALA A 208 14.52 10.36 10.37
N VAL A 209 14.38 9.77 9.17
CA VAL A 209 14.41 10.50 7.90
C VAL A 209 13.21 11.44 7.76
N VAL A 210 11.99 10.97 8.10
CA VAL A 210 10.78 11.80 8.11
C VAL A 210 10.93 12.98 9.06
N LEU A 211 11.37 12.75 10.30
CA LEU A 211 11.58 13.80 11.30
C LEU A 211 12.61 14.84 10.82
N GLY A 212 13.73 14.38 10.28
CA GLY A 212 14.79 15.26 9.79
C GLY A 212 14.35 16.07 8.57
N GLY A 213 13.69 15.44 7.61
CA GLY A 213 13.17 16.10 6.41
C GLY A 213 12.06 17.10 6.73
N ALA A 214 11.07 16.71 7.53
CA ALA A 214 9.98 17.61 7.96
C ALA A 214 10.51 18.91 8.58
N ARG A 215 11.55 18.81 9.40
CA ARG A 215 12.13 19.97 10.09
C ARG A 215 13.02 20.82 9.20
N ALA A 216 13.76 20.21 8.28
CA ALA A 216 14.77 20.92 7.49
C ALA A 216 14.20 21.48 6.17
N SER A 217 13.36 20.72 5.45
CA SER A 217 12.82 21.16 4.15
C SER A 217 11.45 21.83 4.25
N LEU A 218 10.63 21.44 5.22
CA LEU A 218 9.26 21.93 5.38
C LEU A 218 9.08 22.91 6.54
N ASP A 219 10.15 23.22 7.27
CA ASP A 219 10.16 24.11 8.45
C ASP A 219 9.05 23.78 9.47
N VAL A 220 8.72 22.50 9.59
CA VAL A 220 7.68 22.03 10.49
C VAL A 220 8.19 22.12 11.93
N ARG A 221 7.33 22.61 12.83
CA ARG A 221 7.61 22.62 14.28
C ARG A 221 7.94 21.21 14.78
N ARG A 222 8.72 21.12 15.87
CA ARG A 222 9.18 19.84 16.42
C ARG A 222 8.05 18.86 16.71
N THR A 223 6.96 19.32 17.34
CA THR A 223 5.89 18.43 17.79
C THR A 223 5.10 17.81 16.63
N PRO A 224 4.57 18.57 15.66
CA PRO A 224 3.91 17.98 14.49
C PRO A 224 4.86 17.09 13.66
N ALA A 225 6.13 17.48 13.50
CA ALA A 225 7.11 16.64 12.80
C ALA A 225 7.34 15.29 13.51
N ALA A 226 7.40 15.29 14.85
CA ALA A 226 7.50 14.07 15.65
C ALA A 226 6.26 13.18 15.53
N LEU A 227 5.06 13.77 15.43
CA LEU A 227 3.82 13.00 15.21
C LEU A 227 3.81 12.31 13.85
N VAL A 228 4.22 12.99 12.77
CA VAL A 228 4.30 12.36 11.43
C VAL A 228 5.38 11.27 11.40
N ALA A 229 6.51 11.48 12.08
CA ALA A 229 7.54 10.45 12.23
C ALA A 229 7.05 9.24 13.02
N ALA A 230 6.30 9.44 14.11
CA ALA A 230 5.69 8.38 14.89
C ALA A 230 4.62 7.61 14.09
N ALA A 231 3.79 8.31 13.31
CA ALA A 231 2.83 7.68 12.41
C ALA A 231 3.54 6.85 11.32
N SER A 232 4.64 7.37 10.78
CA SER A 232 5.48 6.65 9.80
C SER A 232 6.12 5.40 10.40
N PHE A 233 6.63 5.49 11.64
CA PHE A 233 7.12 4.34 12.39
C PHE A 233 6.01 3.30 12.58
N ALA A 234 4.84 3.72 13.08
CA ALA A 234 3.73 2.82 13.36
C ALA A 234 3.20 2.12 12.10
N ALA A 235 3.14 2.84 10.97
CA ALA A 235 2.74 2.27 9.69
C ALA A 235 3.69 1.14 9.24
N VAL A 236 5.00 1.30 9.44
CA VAL A 236 6.03 0.29 9.06
C VAL A 236 6.14 -0.82 10.10
N ALA A 237 6.15 -0.50 11.39
CA ALA A 237 6.25 -1.49 12.46
C ALA A 237 4.95 -2.29 12.65
N GLY A 238 3.82 -1.82 12.11
CA GLY A 238 2.54 -2.51 12.20
C GLY A 238 2.56 -3.90 11.57
N SER A 239 3.42 -4.16 10.59
CA SER A 239 3.53 -5.46 9.90
C SER A 239 3.91 -6.63 10.82
N VAL A 240 4.47 -6.35 12.00
CA VAL A 240 4.85 -7.36 13.00
C VAL A 240 3.93 -7.36 14.22
N ALA A 241 3.05 -6.39 14.33
CA ALA A 241 2.12 -6.24 15.46
C ALA A 241 0.69 -6.68 15.12
N LEU A 242 0.32 -6.65 13.83
CA LEU A 242 -1.01 -7.03 13.38
C LEU A 242 -1.00 -8.46 12.83
N PRO A 243 -1.98 -9.31 13.20
CA PRO A 243 -2.13 -10.63 12.60
C PRO A 243 -2.47 -10.49 11.11
N ASN A 244 -1.73 -11.19 10.26
CA ASN A 244 -1.83 -11.12 8.81
C ASN A 244 -2.99 -12.00 8.31
N GLY A 245 -4.23 -11.63 8.61
CA GLY A 245 -5.40 -12.44 8.23
C GLY A 245 -6.67 -11.67 7.86
N GLY A 246 -6.68 -10.33 7.92
CA GLY A 246 -7.95 -9.58 7.96
C GLY A 246 -8.50 -9.06 6.63
N TRP A 247 -7.66 -8.78 5.62
CA TRP A 247 -8.07 -7.81 4.56
C TRP A 247 -7.81 -8.28 3.12
N LEU A 248 -7.46 -9.56 2.95
CA LEU A 248 -7.16 -10.15 1.63
C LEU A 248 -8.35 -10.15 0.67
N GLY A 249 -9.58 -10.03 1.18
CA GLY A 249 -10.79 -9.96 0.35
C GLY A 249 -11.02 -8.61 -0.36
N ALA A 250 -10.29 -7.54 -0.01
CA ALA A 250 -10.46 -6.27 -0.69
C ALA A 250 -9.72 -6.27 -2.04
N PRO A 251 -10.40 -5.97 -3.16
CA PRO A 251 -9.74 -5.87 -4.46
C PRO A 251 -8.75 -4.72 -4.43
N GLY A 252 -7.47 -5.00 -4.71
CA GLY A 252 -6.39 -4.00 -4.65
C GLY A 252 -6.66 -2.76 -5.51
N GLY A 253 -7.43 -2.91 -6.59
CA GLY A 253 -7.88 -1.80 -7.44
C GLY A 253 -8.68 -0.73 -6.67
N ALA A 254 -9.54 -1.12 -5.73
CA ALA A 254 -10.33 -0.16 -4.94
C ALA A 254 -9.42 0.68 -4.03
N GLY A 255 -8.42 0.04 -3.41
CA GLY A 255 -7.44 0.73 -2.57
C GLY A 255 -6.62 1.77 -3.36
N LEU A 256 -6.15 1.42 -4.56
CA LEU A 256 -5.43 2.35 -5.44
C LEU A 256 -6.32 3.53 -5.88
N VAL A 257 -7.57 3.27 -6.27
CA VAL A 257 -8.52 4.33 -6.64
C VAL A 257 -8.73 5.29 -5.47
N LEU A 258 -8.93 4.79 -4.26
CA LEU A 258 -9.07 5.64 -3.07
C LEU A 258 -7.82 6.46 -2.80
N VAL A 259 -6.62 5.88 -2.92
CA VAL A 259 -5.36 6.64 -2.81
C VAL A 259 -5.32 7.79 -3.82
N LEU A 260 -5.63 7.54 -5.09
CA LEU A 260 -5.58 8.56 -6.13
C LEU A 260 -6.65 9.65 -5.92
N VAL A 261 -7.89 9.27 -5.62
CA VAL A 261 -8.99 10.20 -5.33
C VAL A 261 -8.66 11.05 -4.11
N GLY A 262 -8.10 10.44 -3.05
CA GLY A 262 -7.69 11.14 -1.85
C GLY A 262 -6.57 12.16 -2.11
N VAL A 263 -5.58 11.81 -2.94
CA VAL A 263 -4.52 12.75 -3.36
C VAL A 263 -5.07 13.92 -4.16
N VAL A 264 -5.99 13.66 -5.10
CA VAL A 264 -6.68 14.71 -5.86
C VAL A 264 -7.48 15.61 -4.92
N GLY A 265 -8.23 15.03 -3.96
CA GLY A 265 -8.97 15.79 -2.96
C GLY A 265 -8.06 16.63 -2.06
N LEU A 266 -6.88 16.14 -1.70
CA LEU A 266 -5.90 16.87 -0.90
C LEU A 266 -5.26 18.04 -1.67
N ALA A 267 -4.90 17.84 -2.95
CA ALA A 267 -4.23 18.86 -3.76
C ALA A 267 -5.21 19.87 -4.37
N GLY A 268 -6.44 19.46 -4.71
CA GLY A 268 -7.43 20.23 -5.46
C GLY A 268 -8.65 20.70 -4.65
N ALA A 269 -8.56 20.69 -3.32
CA ALA A 269 -9.70 21.02 -2.45
C ALA A 269 -10.31 22.39 -2.74
N HIS A 270 -9.49 23.41 -3.00
CA HIS A 270 -9.98 24.76 -3.24
C HIS A 270 -10.77 24.84 -4.55
N THR A 271 -10.23 24.29 -5.63
CA THR A 271 -10.91 24.16 -6.93
C THR A 271 -12.22 23.41 -6.80
N TYR A 272 -12.23 22.26 -6.11
CA TYR A 272 -13.44 21.47 -5.90
C TYR A 272 -14.54 22.28 -5.21
N ILE A 273 -14.20 22.99 -4.13
CA ILE A 273 -15.14 23.84 -3.38
C ILE A 273 -15.66 24.99 -4.26
N SER A 274 -14.77 25.64 -5.03
CA SER A 274 -15.15 26.73 -5.95
C SER A 274 -16.11 26.25 -7.04
N VAL A 275 -15.84 25.09 -7.64
CA VAL A 275 -16.71 24.48 -8.66
C VAL A 275 -18.06 24.06 -8.05
N SER A 276 -18.05 23.39 -6.89
CA SER A 276 -19.27 22.97 -6.21
C SER A 276 -20.19 24.14 -5.86
N LYS A 277 -19.63 25.31 -5.52
CA LYS A 277 -20.38 26.54 -5.31
C LYS A 277 -20.99 27.08 -6.61
N ALA A 278 -20.22 27.11 -7.69
CA ALA A 278 -20.67 27.63 -8.99
C ALA A 278 -21.86 26.86 -9.56
N PHE A 279 -21.96 25.56 -9.28
CA PHE A 279 -23.07 24.73 -9.74
C PHE A 279 -24.25 24.64 -8.75
N GLU A 280 -24.23 25.38 -7.64
CA GLU A 280 -25.24 25.33 -6.56
C GLU A 280 -25.58 23.90 -6.07
N LEU A 281 -24.67 22.94 -6.25
CA LEU A 281 -24.92 21.52 -5.95
C LEU A 281 -25.24 21.27 -4.46
N VAL A 282 -25.04 22.28 -3.59
CA VAL A 282 -25.35 22.25 -2.16
C VAL A 282 -25.94 23.61 -1.70
N GLY A 283 -27.15 23.98 -2.12
CA GLY A 283 -27.98 24.98 -1.42
C GLY A 283 -27.36 26.37 -1.14
N PHE A 284 -26.40 26.81 -1.94
CA PHE A 284 -25.57 28.01 -1.73
C PHE A 284 -26.09 29.26 -2.49
N GLY A 285 -27.41 29.41 -2.61
CA GLY A 285 -28.04 30.52 -3.32
C GLY A 285 -27.53 31.88 -2.80
N GLY A 286 -26.98 32.70 -3.71
CA GLY A 286 -26.51 34.06 -3.41
C GLY A 286 -25.08 34.20 -2.87
N SER A 287 -24.26 33.14 -2.93
CA SER A 287 -22.91 33.13 -2.33
C SER A 287 -21.73 33.21 -3.31
N GLU A 288 -21.97 33.58 -4.57
CA GLU A 288 -20.94 33.64 -5.64
C GLU A 288 -19.70 34.50 -5.26
N GLN A 289 -19.85 35.47 -4.35
CA GLN A 289 -18.76 36.34 -3.91
C GLN A 289 -18.02 35.87 -2.64
N VAL A 290 -18.46 34.78 -1.99
CA VAL A 290 -17.89 34.36 -0.71
C VAL A 290 -16.69 33.44 -0.93
N THR A 291 -15.48 33.98 -0.69
CA THR A 291 -14.24 33.20 -0.72
C THR A 291 -14.29 32.04 0.28
N PRO A 292 -13.83 30.82 -0.10
CA PRO A 292 -13.76 29.69 0.82
C PRO A 292 -12.97 30.07 2.09
N LYS A 293 -13.53 29.79 3.26
CA LYS A 293 -12.82 30.03 4.52
C LYS A 293 -11.67 29.01 4.65
N PRO A 294 -10.48 29.40 5.14
CA PRO A 294 -9.32 28.51 5.23
C PRO A 294 -9.57 27.21 6.03
N TRP A 295 -10.34 27.28 7.11
CA TRP A 295 -10.66 26.10 7.93
C TRP A 295 -11.48 25.05 7.16
N TYR A 296 -12.32 25.49 6.22
CA TYR A 296 -13.19 24.61 5.42
C TYR A 296 -12.40 23.89 4.33
N VAL A 297 -11.47 24.61 3.69
CA VAL A 297 -10.49 24.02 2.76
C VAL A 297 -9.62 23.00 3.50
N TRP A 298 -9.13 23.34 4.69
CA TRP A 298 -8.34 22.43 5.51
C TRP A 298 -9.10 21.15 5.87
N LEU A 299 -10.39 21.24 6.20
CA LEU A 299 -11.24 20.08 6.47
C LEU A 299 -11.34 19.15 5.25
N HIS A 300 -11.53 19.69 4.04
CA HIS A 300 -11.55 18.88 2.81
C HIS A 300 -10.22 18.20 2.53
N ARG A 301 -9.10 18.89 2.79
CA ARG A 301 -7.76 18.31 2.64
C ARG A 301 -7.51 17.20 3.66
N LEU A 302 -8.01 17.35 4.90
CA LEU A 302 -7.99 16.29 5.90
C LEU A 302 -8.83 15.09 5.48
N THR A 303 -10.03 15.31 4.92
CA THR A 303 -10.87 14.25 4.34
C THR A 303 -10.14 13.53 3.21
N GLY A 304 -9.51 14.26 2.29
CA GLY A 304 -8.67 13.69 1.24
C GLY A 304 -7.57 12.79 1.79
N LEU A 305 -6.85 13.24 2.83
CA LEU A 305 -5.84 12.42 3.50
C LEU A 305 -6.42 11.17 4.17
N ALA A 306 -7.59 11.28 4.81
CA ALA A 306 -8.27 10.13 5.41
C ALA A 306 -8.64 9.09 4.34
N VAL A 307 -9.09 9.54 3.17
CA VAL A 307 -9.36 8.65 2.01
C VAL A 307 -8.07 7.98 1.52
N VAL A 308 -6.94 8.69 1.47
CA VAL A 308 -5.62 8.08 1.18
C VAL A 308 -5.27 7.02 2.22
N ALA A 309 -5.48 7.29 3.51
CA ALA A 309 -5.19 6.34 4.58
C ALA A 309 -6.04 5.07 4.49
N VAL A 310 -7.34 5.20 4.17
CA VAL A 310 -8.22 4.06 3.93
C VAL A 310 -7.76 3.26 2.70
N GLY A 311 -7.43 3.95 1.60
CA GLY A 311 -6.88 3.30 0.41
C GLY A 311 -5.58 2.54 0.69
N PHE A 312 -4.69 3.12 1.50
CA PHE A 312 -3.46 2.46 1.96
C PHE A 312 -3.74 1.20 2.78
N VAL A 313 -4.72 1.23 3.70
CA VAL A 313 -5.12 0.04 4.48
C VAL A 313 -5.72 -1.04 3.57
N LEU A 314 -6.58 -0.68 2.61
CA LEU A 314 -7.18 -1.62 1.66
C LEU A 314 -6.19 -2.22 0.66
N LEU A 315 -5.01 -1.61 0.50
CA LEU A 315 -3.88 -2.19 -0.23
C LEU A 315 -3.04 -3.14 0.64
N ASP A 316 -3.51 -3.51 1.83
CA ASP A 316 -2.73 -4.25 2.84
C ASP A 316 -1.45 -3.52 3.26
N GLY A 317 -1.50 -2.17 3.19
CA GLY A 317 -0.33 -1.32 3.37
C GLY A 317 0.39 -1.55 4.67
N VAL A 318 -0.31 -1.80 5.78
CA VAL A 318 0.33 -2.02 7.09
C VAL A 318 1.10 -3.34 7.15
N ALA A 319 0.65 -4.38 6.44
CA ALA A 319 1.31 -5.68 6.41
C ALA A 319 2.49 -5.71 5.42
N LEU A 320 2.36 -4.97 4.31
CA LEU A 320 3.30 -5.00 3.20
C LEU A 320 4.36 -3.90 3.25
N VAL A 321 4.07 -2.75 3.89
CA VAL A 321 4.93 -1.56 3.78
C VAL A 321 6.26 -1.74 4.42
#